data_AF-A0A3D1KZT9-F1
#
_entry.id   AF-A0A3D1KZT9-F1
#
_cell.length_a   1.000
_cell.length_b   1.000
_cell.length_c   1.000
_cell.angle_alpha   90.00
_cell.angle_beta   90.00
_cell.angle_gamma   90.00
#
_symmetry.space_group_name_H-M   'P 1'
#
loop_
_entity.id
_entity.type
_entity.pdbx_description
1 polymer ?
#
loop_
_entity_poly.entity_id
_entity_poly.type
_entity_poly.pdbx_seq_one_letter_code
_entity_poly.pdbx_strand_id
1 'polypeptide(L)'
;MEKTDKHIDYEQIENDLNSKILKITMRIKDHHPELSKYLEEMPVTVPSENDPEITLNHLKSYYESLNSLLEKYNVDYPKIEE
;
A
#
# COMPACT_ATOMS: atom_id res chain seq x y z
N MET A 1 30.15 -3.81 -24.56
CA MET A 1 30.47 -4.59 -23.35
C MET A 1 30.11 -3.65 -22.20
N GLU A 2 29.03 -3.79 -21.46
CA GLU A 2 28.03 -4.85 -21.28
C GLU A 2 26.70 -4.18 -20.92
N LYS A 3 25.63 -4.94 -21.11
CA LYS A 3 24.24 -4.52 -21.05
C LYS A 3 23.86 -4.08 -19.63
N THR A 4 23.51 -2.82 -19.41
CA THR A 4 22.71 -2.39 -18.24
C THR A 4 21.24 -2.66 -18.53
N ASP A 5 20.92 -3.92 -18.81
CA ASP A 5 19.56 -4.44 -18.93
C ASP A 5 19.02 -4.63 -17.50
N LYS A 6 18.24 -3.65 -17.04
CA LYS A 6 17.16 -3.77 -16.03
C LYS A 6 17.33 -4.93 -15.03
N HIS A 7 18.24 -4.79 -14.08
CA HIS A 7 18.05 -5.48 -12.81
C HIS A 7 16.90 -4.74 -12.12
N ILE A 8 15.68 -5.25 -12.26
CA ILE A 8 14.54 -4.73 -11.51
C ILE A 8 14.90 -4.97 -10.05
N ASP A 9 15.25 -3.91 -9.35
CA ASP A 9 15.63 -3.99 -7.95
C ASP A 9 14.33 -4.15 -7.15
N TYR A 10 13.88 -5.41 -7.04
CA TYR A 10 12.64 -5.77 -6.37
C TYR A 10 12.58 -5.18 -4.96
N GLU A 11 13.72 -5.13 -4.28
CA GLU A 11 13.88 -4.50 -2.97
C GLU A 11 13.55 -3.01 -2.99
N GLN A 12 13.94 -2.28 -4.03
CA GLN A 12 13.63 -0.85 -4.15
C GLN A 12 12.14 -0.62 -4.42
N ILE A 13 11.51 -1.46 -5.25
CA ILE A 13 10.06 -1.39 -5.50
C ILE A 13 9.27 -1.77 -4.25
N GLU A 14 9.73 -2.79 -3.52
CA GLU A 14 9.14 -3.24 -2.26
C GLU A 14 9.16 -2.11 -1.22
N ASN A 15 10.32 -1.47 -1.05
CA ASN A 15 10.48 -0.33 -0.16
C ASN A 15 9.59 0.87 -0.54
N ASP A 16 9.44 1.15 -1.84
CA ASP A 16 8.55 2.21 -2.33
C ASP A 16 7.07 1.88 -2.05
N LEU A 17 6.64 0.64 -2.29
CA LEU A 17 5.29 0.18 -1.96
C LEU A 17 5.03 0.22 -0.46
N ASN A 18 5.94 -0.29 0.37
CA ASN A 18 5.86 -0.23 1.82
C ASN A 18 5.74 1.22 2.32
N SER A 19 6.52 2.13 1.74
CA SER A 19 6.45 3.56 2.07
C SER A 19 5.10 4.18 1.70
N LYS A 20 4.53 3.82 0.55
CA LYS A 20 3.20 4.28 0.10
C LYS A 20 2.08 3.73 0.99
N ILE A 21 2.16 2.45 1.33
CA ILE A 21 1.26 1.77 2.27
C ILE A 21 1.33 2.45 3.64
N LEU A 22 2.52 2.72 4.16
CA LEU A 22 2.69 3.39 5.44
C LEU A 22 2.09 4.81 5.42
N LYS A 23 2.31 5.56 4.34
CA LYS A 23 1.72 6.90 4.19
C LYS A 23 0.20 6.88 4.15
N ILE A 24 -0.40 5.98 3.37
CA ILE A 24 -1.87 5.92 3.29
C ILE A 24 -2.48 5.42 4.59
N THR A 25 -1.87 4.44 5.26
CA THR A 25 -2.32 3.94 6.56
C THR A 25 -2.17 4.98 7.66
N MET A 26 -1.09 5.77 7.66
CA MET A 26 -0.96 6.93 8.56
C MET A 26 -2.03 7.97 8.29
N ARG A 27 -2.28 8.32 7.02
CA ARG A 27 -3.33 9.28 6.65
C ARG A 27 -4.72 8.77 7.07
N ILE A 28 -4.99 7.48 6.89
CA ILE A 28 -6.20 6.82 7.39
C ILE A 28 -6.28 6.95 8.90
N LYS A 29 -5.23 6.60 9.65
CA LYS A 29 -5.25 6.72 11.12
C LYS A 29 -5.49 8.14 11.62
N ASP A 30 -4.90 9.12 10.95
CA ASP A 30 -4.93 10.52 11.36
C ASP A 30 -6.23 11.23 10.95
N HIS A 31 -6.76 10.95 9.76
CA HIS A 31 -7.95 11.63 9.21
C HIS A 31 -9.23 10.78 9.27
N HIS A 32 -9.10 9.46 9.33
CA HIS A 32 -10.20 8.49 9.23
C HIS A 32 -10.00 7.35 10.24
N PRO A 33 -9.96 7.63 11.56
CA PRO A 33 -9.70 6.61 12.58
C PRO A 33 -10.70 5.43 12.54
N GLU A 34 -11.91 5.65 12.02
CA GLU A 34 -12.88 4.59 11.69
C GLU A 34 -12.37 3.56 10.68
N LEU A 35 -11.64 4.00 9.66
CA LEU A 35 -11.03 3.13 8.67
C LEU A 35 -9.80 2.41 9.24
N SER A 36 -9.18 2.93 10.31
CA SER A 36 -8.06 2.26 11.00
C SER A 36 -8.44 0.87 11.51
N LYS A 37 -9.71 0.62 11.84
CA LYS A 37 -10.18 -0.70 12.27
C LYS A 37 -9.98 -1.75 11.17
N TYR A 38 -10.15 -1.38 9.90
CA TYR A 38 -9.89 -2.27 8.77
C TYR A 38 -8.40 -2.53 8.56
N LEU A 39 -7.53 -1.60 8.98
CA LEU A 39 -6.07 -1.78 8.88
C LEU A 39 -5.53 -2.82 9.85
N GLU A 40 -6.08 -2.86 11.07
CA GLU A 40 -5.66 -3.81 12.10
C GLU A 40 -6.09 -5.25 11.76
N GLU A 41 -7.17 -5.40 11.02
CA GLU A 41 -7.68 -6.68 10.54
C GLU A 41 -6.89 -7.24 9.33
N MET A 42 -6.09 -6.40 8.67
CA MET A 42 -5.29 -6.84 7.52
C MET A 42 -3.87 -7.19 7.98
N PRO A 43 -3.46 -8.46 7.97
CA PRO A 43 -2.10 -8.85 8.33
C PRO A 43 -1.13 -8.21 7.33
N VAL A 44 -0.12 -7.49 7.83
CA VAL A 44 1.01 -7.05 7.01
C VAL A 44 1.60 -8.30 6.39
N THR A 45 1.50 -8.41 5.06
CA THR A 45 1.87 -9.61 4.32
C THR A 45 3.33 -9.91 4.59
N VAL A 46 3.59 -11.00 5.31
CA VAL A 46 4.94 -11.49 5.56
C VAL A 46 5.57 -11.72 4.19
N PRO A 47 6.72 -11.08 3.87
CA PRO A 47 7.43 -11.32 2.62
C PRO A 47 7.66 -12.81 2.46
N SER A 48 7.22 -13.39 1.35
CA SER A 48 7.60 -14.77 1.05
C SER A 48 9.02 -14.70 0.53
N GLU A 49 10.00 -15.11 1.36
CA GLU A 49 11.43 -15.14 1.00
C GLU A 49 11.71 -15.94 -0.28
N ASN A 50 10.76 -16.77 -0.71
CA ASN A 50 10.88 -17.60 -1.90
C ASN A 50 10.55 -16.87 -3.21
N ASP A 51 9.74 -15.79 -3.19
CA ASP A 51 9.29 -15.12 -4.41
C ASP A 51 9.06 -13.61 -4.21
N PRO A 52 10.01 -12.75 -4.63
CA PRO A 52 9.89 -11.30 -4.51
C PRO A 52 8.76 -10.74 -5.39
N GLU A 53 8.45 -11.37 -6.52
CA GLU A 53 7.35 -10.96 -7.39
C GLU A 53 5.97 -11.15 -6.72
N ILE A 54 5.79 -12.26 -6.00
CA ILE A 54 4.59 -12.52 -5.19
C ILE A 54 4.48 -11.48 -4.07
N THR A 55 5.59 -11.18 -3.40
CA THR A 55 5.64 -10.15 -2.35
C THR A 55 5.24 -8.78 -2.90
N LEU A 56 5.80 -8.35 -4.04
CA LEU A 56 5.40 -7.11 -4.69
C LEU A 56 3.92 -7.09 -5.07
N ASN A 57 3.39 -8.20 -5.63
CA ASN A 57 2.00 -8.27 -6.03
C ASN A 57 1.07 -8.16 -4.82
N HIS A 58 1.41 -8.83 -3.71
CA HIS A 58 0.67 -8.72 -2.45
C HIS A 58 0.68 -7.28 -1.90
N LEU A 59 1.85 -6.63 -1.86
CA LEU A 59 1.94 -5.23 -1.41
C LEU A 59 1.14 -4.30 -2.30
N LYS A 60 1.19 -4.50 -3.62
CA LYS A 60 0.42 -3.70 -4.57
C LYS A 60 -1.08 -3.89 -4.38
N SER A 61 -1.56 -5.13 -4.28
CA SER A 61 -2.97 -5.42 -4.01
C SER A 61 -3.43 -4.86 -2.66
N TYR A 62 -2.55 -4.87 -1.65
CA TYR A 62 -2.82 -4.26 -0.36
C TYR A 62 -2.97 -2.73 -0.49
N TYR A 63 -2.03 -2.07 -1.15
CA TYR A 63 -2.09 -0.64 -1.44
C TYR A 63 -3.36 -0.25 -2.22
N GLU A 64 -3.72 -1.01 -3.26
CA GLU A 64 -4.94 -0.76 -4.04
C GLU A 64 -6.21 -0.95 -3.21
N SER A 65 -6.23 -1.92 -2.30
CA SER A 65 -7.36 -2.13 -1.37
C SER A 65 -7.53 -0.95 -0.43
N LEU A 66 -6.42 -0.44 0.13
CA LEU A 66 -6.40 0.75 0.99
C LEU A 66 -6.84 2.00 0.23
N ASN A 67 -6.36 2.16 -1.00
CA ASN A 67 -6.73 3.30 -1.83
C ASN A 67 -8.21 3.25 -2.23
N SER A 68 -8.72 2.06 -2.56
CA SER A 68 -10.14 1.84 -2.86
C SER A 68 -11.02 2.10 -1.64
N LEU A 69 -10.56 1.71 -0.44
CA LEU A 69 -11.26 2.00 0.82
C LEU A 69 -11.34 3.52 1.06
N LEU A 70 -10.21 4.22 0.86
CA LEU A 70 -10.14 5.67 1.01
C LEU A 70 -10.96 6.39 -0.06
N GLU A 71 -10.94 5.93 -1.31
CA GLU A 71 -11.75 6.49 -2.40
C GLU A 71 -13.24 6.32 -2.10
N LYS A 72 -13.69 5.11 -1.74
CA LYS A 72 -15.09 4.90 -1.34
C LYS A 72 -15.48 5.84 -0.21
N TYR A 73 -14.61 5.98 0.80
CA TYR A 73 -14.86 6.88 1.90
C TYR A 73 -14.91 8.35 1.48
N ASN A 74 -13.98 8.82 0.63
CA ASN A 74 -13.99 10.20 0.12
C ASN A 74 -15.15 10.48 -0.85
N VAL A 75 -15.66 9.46 -1.54
CA VAL A 75 -16.81 9.58 -2.44
C VAL A 75 -18.12 9.61 -1.64
N ASP A 76 -18.25 8.79 -0.60
CA ASP A 76 -19.40 8.80 0.32
C ASP A 76 -19.39 10.02 1.24
N TYR A 77 -18.19 10.51 1.60
CA TYR A 77 -17.98 11.72 2.39
C TYR A 77 -17.11 12.70 1.59
N PRO A 78 -17.66 13.37 0.56
CA PRO A 78 -16.97 14.51 -0.02
C PRO A 78 -16.74 15.48 1.14
N LYS A 79 -15.47 15.79 1.43
CA LYS A 79 -15.14 16.83 2.40
C LYS A 79 -15.97 18.06 2.01
N ILE A 80 -16.99 18.35 2.80
CA ILE A 80 -17.66 19.63 2.76
C ILE A 80 -16.62 20.57 3.35
N GLU A 81 -15.78 21.12 2.48
CA GLU A 81 -14.93 22.25 2.83
C GLU A 81 -15.88 23.37 3.23
N GLU A 82 -15.87 23.71 4.53
CA GLU A 82 -16.61 24.81 5.13
C GLU A 82 -15.83 26.12 4.99
#